data_AF-A0A3B3XQ77-F1
#
_entry.id   AF-A0A3B3XQ77-F1
#
_cell.length_a   1.000
_cell.length_b   1.000
_cell.length_c   1.000
_cell.angle_alpha   90.00
_cell.angle_beta   90.00
_cell.angle_gamma   90.00
#
_symmetry.space_group_name_H-M   'P 1'
#
loop_
_entity.id
_entity.type
_entity.pdbx_description
1 polymer ?
#
loop_
_entity_poly.entity_id
_entity_poly.type
_entity_poly.pdbx_seq_one_letter_code
_entity_poly.pdbx_strand_id
1 'polypeptide(L)'
;MSAKEPWSISFKCAIENREIFEIIGVSCFISPVAVCSGTQNGMSTTGDPENHYKLMKERYTGCNIVMGNLEIILMQHTRDFSFLQSIKEVTGHVVFAMNEFSRLPLDNLRVIRGNNLYEDRYALAVMLNYQKDGQHGLQELGLTNLTEILEGGVQIFDNKYLSYAPQVNWLDIVKDASLPLSPYANSNFNANSHFIDFCVPHCTLTSLEGQQTSFSVSVTKTVCAPQCNSRCFGRNPSDCCHVECAGGCNGPLDTDCFACKNFNNSGSCVLQCPQTLIYNKQSFKMERNPNAKYQYGSICVAQCPPNFVVDGSSCVRNCPADKMEVDKNGAKRCEPCRGLCPKGNHFISSNIGMLLLITRNICYTKLRFNAHGAVILFAYYLNIQSWPKSLSNLSVFSNLQTIQGRKLYSGYSFLVMNIPSLTSLGLRSLQKLNDGGVYITKNKNLCYYNTVNWMRIISSPQKQQNSRVIKENRKAEQCDADGHVCDPLCADGCWGAGPDQCVSCNKYSRGGTCVSDCMFLTGTRREFATKSGECLPCHPECKVQEGMKTCTGPGADQCVACSSLQDGPHCVSSCPDGVMGGEGVIFKYASKQGRCETCHMNCTQG
;
A
#
# COMPACT_ATOMS: atom_id res chain seq x y z
N MET A 1 -22.32 14.75 5.73
CA MET A 1 -20.95 15.25 6.04
C MET A 1 -20.49 14.56 7.32
N SER A 2 -19.59 13.57 7.24
CA SER A 2 -18.98 12.98 8.44
C SER A 2 -17.45 13.04 8.27
N ALA A 3 -16.81 13.85 9.11
CA ALA A 3 -15.39 14.12 9.11
C ALA A 3 -14.65 12.98 9.82
N LYS A 4 -13.56 12.47 9.21
CA LYS A 4 -12.70 11.44 9.81
C LYS A 4 -12.08 11.94 11.11
N GLU A 5 -12.21 11.15 12.18
CA GLU A 5 -11.65 11.46 13.49
C GLU A 5 -10.12 11.22 13.56
N PRO A 6 -9.36 12.10 14.23
CA PRO A 6 -7.96 11.86 14.60
C PRO A 6 -7.80 10.81 15.71
N TRP A 7 -6.75 9.99 15.60
CA TRP A 7 -6.25 9.06 16.62
C TRP A 7 -6.22 9.73 18.00
N SER A 8 -6.85 9.09 18.98
CA SER A 8 -6.97 9.62 20.34
C SER A 8 -6.42 8.59 21.32
N ILE A 9 -5.38 8.95 22.08
CA ILE A 9 -4.84 8.11 23.15
C ILE A 9 -5.42 8.62 24.48
N SER A 10 -6.05 7.73 25.24
CA SER A 10 -6.45 7.95 26.64
C SER A 10 -5.51 7.19 27.55
N PHE A 11 -4.78 7.89 28.43
CA PHE A 11 -4.06 7.23 29.52
C PHE A 11 -5.04 6.94 30.67
N LYS A 12 -5.48 5.69 30.81
CA LYS A 12 -6.16 5.18 32.01
C LYS A 12 -5.12 4.50 32.90
N CYS A 13 -4.92 5.01 34.11
CA CYS A 13 -4.39 4.19 35.20
C CYS A 13 -5.50 3.24 35.68
N ALA A 14 -5.17 1.95 35.73
CA ALA A 14 -5.96 0.80 36.20
C ALA A 14 -7.26 0.45 35.44
N ILE A 15 -7.35 -0.79 34.97
CA ILE A 15 -8.54 -1.47 34.43
C ILE A 15 -8.88 -2.63 35.36
N GLU A 16 -10.13 -2.68 35.84
CA GLU A 16 -10.86 -3.93 36.12
C GLU A 16 -11.96 -4.10 35.06
N ASN A 17 -11.89 -5.23 34.36
CA ASN A 17 -12.89 -6.14 33.75
C ASN A 17 -14.20 -5.71 33.02
N ARG A 18 -14.44 -6.49 31.92
CA ARG A 18 -15.68 -6.86 31.17
C ARG A 18 -16.41 -5.78 30.34
N GLU A 19 -17.03 -5.99 29.17
CA GLU A 19 -17.37 -7.13 28.27
C GLU A 19 -17.86 -6.57 26.89
N ILE A 20 -17.68 -7.37 25.82
CA ILE A 20 -18.53 -7.68 24.62
C ILE A 20 -19.10 -6.55 23.71
N PHE A 21 -18.84 -6.61 22.38
CA PHE A 21 -19.84 -6.94 21.32
C PHE A 21 -19.23 -7.08 19.91
N GLU A 22 -19.64 -8.15 19.23
CA GLU A 22 -19.42 -8.47 17.81
C GLU A 22 -20.24 -7.58 16.86
N ILE A 23 -19.73 -7.34 15.64
CA ILE A 23 -20.54 -7.00 14.46
C ILE A 23 -20.01 -7.81 13.26
N ILE A 24 -20.82 -8.77 12.80
CA ILE A 24 -20.70 -9.39 11.48
C ILE A 24 -21.77 -8.76 10.58
N GLY A 25 -21.34 -8.20 9.46
CA GLY A 25 -22.20 -7.69 8.40
C GLY A 25 -21.39 -7.57 7.11
N VAL A 26 -21.19 -8.70 6.43
CA VAL A 26 -20.52 -8.75 5.12
C VAL A 26 -21.58 -8.76 4.03
N SER A 27 -21.69 -7.65 3.29
CA SER A 27 -22.32 -7.66 1.97
C SER A 27 -21.43 -8.47 1.03
N CYS A 28 -21.97 -9.58 0.52
CA CYS A 28 -21.32 -10.44 -0.45
C CYS A 28 -21.36 -9.76 -1.82
N PHE A 29 -20.22 -9.20 -2.26
CA PHE A 29 -20.01 -8.86 -3.66
C PHE A 29 -19.71 -10.16 -4.41
N ILE A 30 -20.65 -10.60 -5.25
CA ILE A 30 -20.47 -11.77 -6.12
C ILE A 30 -19.53 -11.36 -7.25
N SER A 31 -18.24 -11.61 -7.06
CA SER A 31 -17.32 -11.79 -8.19
C SER A 31 -17.61 -13.16 -8.82
N PRO A 32 -17.66 -13.28 -10.16
CA PRO A 32 -17.88 -14.57 -10.83
C PRO A 32 -16.72 -15.57 -10.63
N VAL A 33 -15.61 -15.14 -10.03
CA VAL A 33 -14.42 -15.96 -9.74
C VAL A 33 -14.19 -16.00 -8.23
N ALA A 34 -14.28 -17.20 -7.64
CA ALA A 34 -14.02 -17.42 -6.23
C ALA A 34 -12.52 -17.56 -5.95
N VAL A 35 -12.00 -16.76 -5.03
CA VAL A 35 -10.58 -16.72 -4.67
C VAL A 35 -10.41 -17.20 -3.23
N CYS A 36 -9.42 -18.05 -2.98
CA CYS A 36 -9.08 -18.54 -1.64
C CYS A 36 -7.61 -18.30 -1.33
N SER A 37 -7.25 -18.23 -0.05
CA SER A 37 -5.85 -18.15 0.39
C SER A 37 -5.22 -19.53 0.43
N GLY A 38 -4.03 -19.67 -0.14
CA GLY A 38 -3.21 -20.89 -0.04
C GLY A 38 -2.57 -21.09 1.33
N THR A 39 -1.66 -22.05 1.41
CA THR A 39 -0.90 -22.40 2.62
C THR A 39 0.61 -22.18 2.43
N GLN A 40 1.35 -22.16 3.54
CA GLN A 40 2.82 -22.12 3.55
C GLN A 40 3.32 -22.91 4.76
N ASN A 41 2.85 -24.15 4.86
CA ASN A 41 3.13 -25.03 5.98
C ASN A 41 4.35 -25.92 5.70
N GLY A 42 4.81 -25.99 4.44
CA GLY A 42 5.87 -26.92 4.02
C GLY A 42 5.43 -28.36 4.27
N MET A 43 6.20 -29.10 5.09
CA MET A 43 5.90 -30.49 5.47
C MET A 43 5.24 -30.60 6.86
N SER A 44 4.79 -29.48 7.44
CA SER A 44 4.18 -29.45 8.77
C SER A 44 2.65 -29.47 8.69
N THR A 45 2.00 -30.14 9.63
CA THR A 45 0.53 -30.14 9.77
C THR A 45 0.11 -29.48 11.07
N THR A 46 -1.09 -28.89 11.05
CA THR A 46 -1.71 -28.28 12.23
C THR A 46 -2.80 -29.20 12.78
N GLY A 47 -2.62 -29.70 13.99
CA GLY A 47 -3.61 -30.54 14.68
C GLY A 47 -3.59 -32.01 14.22
N ASP A 48 -4.67 -32.73 14.51
CA ASP A 48 -4.84 -34.11 14.09
C ASP A 48 -5.23 -34.24 12.59
N PRO A 49 -5.12 -35.44 11.99
CA PRO A 49 -5.42 -35.66 10.57
C PRO A 49 -6.84 -35.30 10.14
N GLU A 50 -7.84 -35.44 11.03
CA GLU A 50 -9.23 -35.09 10.74
C GLU A 50 -9.39 -33.58 10.62
N ASN A 51 -8.86 -32.84 11.60
CA ASN A 51 -8.86 -31.39 11.60
C ASN A 51 -8.07 -30.83 10.41
N HIS A 52 -6.95 -31.45 10.04
CA HIS A 52 -6.18 -31.05 8.87
C HIS A 52 -7.01 -31.15 7.57
N TYR A 53 -7.69 -32.29 7.34
CA TYR A 53 -8.58 -32.47 6.20
C TYR A 53 -9.76 -31.49 6.22
N LYS A 54 -10.40 -31.29 7.38
CA LYS A 54 -11.52 -30.36 7.52
C LYS A 54 -11.14 -28.93 7.15
N LEU A 55 -10.01 -28.43 7.65
CA LEU A 55 -9.51 -27.09 7.33
C LEU A 55 -9.17 -26.94 5.85
N MET A 56 -8.63 -27.98 5.22
CA MET A 56 -8.38 -28.00 3.78
C MET A 56 -9.69 -27.92 2.98
N LYS A 57 -10.69 -28.74 3.35
CA LYS A 57 -11.99 -28.75 2.71
C LYS A 57 -12.69 -27.39 2.85
N GLU A 58 -12.74 -26.83 4.05
CA GLU A 58 -13.34 -25.51 4.29
C GLU A 58 -12.65 -24.40 3.48
N ARG A 59 -11.33 -24.48 3.31
CA ARG A 59 -10.54 -23.47 2.58
C ARG A 59 -10.75 -23.51 1.07
N TYR A 60 -10.80 -24.71 0.49
CA TYR A 60 -10.77 -24.88 -0.98
C TYR A 60 -12.13 -25.20 -1.61
N THR A 61 -13.17 -25.51 -0.82
CA THR A 61 -14.51 -25.73 -1.35
C THR A 61 -15.01 -24.52 -2.13
N GLY A 62 -15.29 -24.73 -3.43
CA GLY A 62 -15.78 -23.68 -4.32
C GLY A 62 -14.70 -22.68 -4.78
N CYS A 63 -13.42 -22.91 -4.48
CA CYS A 63 -12.34 -22.03 -4.90
C CYS A 63 -11.93 -22.26 -6.37
N ASN A 64 -11.75 -21.17 -7.12
CA ASN A 64 -11.23 -21.22 -8.49
C ASN A 64 -9.75 -20.81 -8.57
N ILE A 65 -9.34 -19.81 -7.79
CA ILE A 65 -7.95 -19.30 -7.77
C ILE A 65 -7.39 -19.40 -6.36
N VAL A 66 -6.33 -20.19 -6.19
CA VAL A 66 -5.57 -20.27 -4.94
C VAL A 66 -4.50 -19.18 -4.94
N MET A 67 -4.70 -18.15 -4.10
CA MET A 67 -3.71 -17.11 -3.84
C MET A 67 -2.71 -17.55 -2.79
N GLY A 68 -1.61 -18.12 -3.27
CA GLY A 68 -0.55 -18.74 -2.48
C GLY A 68 -0.24 -20.13 -3.01
N ASN A 69 0.17 -21.03 -2.12
CA ASN A 69 0.55 -22.39 -2.49
C ASN A 69 -0.60 -23.37 -2.24
N LEU A 70 -0.67 -24.42 -3.05
CA LEU A 70 -1.57 -25.55 -2.84
C LEU A 70 -0.75 -26.74 -2.32
N GLU A 71 -0.73 -26.92 -1.00
CA GLU A 71 -0.01 -28.01 -0.34
C GLU A 71 -1.04 -29.09 0.08
N ILE A 72 -0.98 -30.26 -0.55
CA ILE A 72 -1.76 -31.44 -0.18
C ILE A 72 -0.79 -32.45 0.43
N ILE A 73 -0.82 -32.57 1.76
CA ILE A 73 0.12 -33.42 2.49
C ILE A 73 -0.60 -34.32 3.49
N LEU A 74 -0.02 -35.49 3.78
CA LEU A 74 -0.47 -36.38 4.86
C LEU A 74 -1.97 -36.76 4.79
N MET A 75 -2.49 -36.94 3.58
CA MET A 75 -3.89 -37.31 3.34
C MET A 75 -4.10 -38.83 3.26
N GLN A 76 -5.15 -39.31 3.91
CA GLN A 76 -5.57 -40.71 3.88
C GLN A 76 -6.35 -41.06 2.60
N HIS A 77 -6.31 -42.33 2.22
CA HIS A 77 -6.96 -42.86 1.01
C HIS A 77 -8.50 -42.86 1.05
N THR A 78 -9.13 -42.82 2.24
CA THR A 78 -10.60 -42.87 2.42
C THR A 78 -11.31 -41.53 2.26
N ARG A 79 -10.55 -40.44 2.06
CA ARG A 79 -11.06 -39.07 2.05
C ARG A 79 -11.64 -38.69 0.68
N ASP A 80 -12.60 -37.76 0.68
CA ASP A 80 -13.21 -37.22 -0.53
C ASP A 80 -12.60 -35.87 -0.91
N PHE A 81 -11.92 -35.82 -2.05
CA PHE A 81 -11.26 -34.62 -2.58
C PHE A 81 -12.06 -33.90 -3.68
N SER A 82 -13.32 -34.26 -3.91
CA SER A 82 -14.19 -33.68 -4.95
C SER A 82 -14.25 -32.14 -4.92
N PHE A 83 -14.12 -31.54 -3.74
CA PHE A 83 -14.11 -30.08 -3.54
C PHE A 83 -12.96 -29.35 -4.25
N LEU A 84 -11.89 -30.05 -4.64
CA LEU A 84 -10.76 -29.47 -5.38
C LEU A 84 -11.04 -29.29 -6.88
N GLN A 85 -12.10 -29.90 -7.42
CA GLN A 85 -12.45 -29.85 -8.84
C GLN A 85 -12.66 -28.44 -9.38
N SER A 86 -13.05 -27.48 -8.54
CA SER A 86 -13.29 -26.11 -8.98
C SER A 86 -12.01 -25.31 -9.23
N ILE A 87 -10.84 -25.77 -8.76
CA ILE A 87 -9.57 -25.05 -8.83
C ILE A 87 -9.08 -25.03 -10.28
N LYS A 88 -8.77 -23.83 -10.76
CA LYS A 88 -8.30 -23.55 -12.13
C LYS A 88 -6.92 -22.95 -12.18
N GLU A 89 -6.51 -22.23 -11.14
CA GLU A 89 -5.23 -21.54 -11.07
C GLU A 89 -4.64 -21.57 -9.66
N VAL A 90 -3.32 -21.76 -9.57
CA VAL A 90 -2.53 -21.62 -8.34
C VAL A 90 -1.45 -20.57 -8.56
N THR A 91 -1.38 -19.54 -7.72
CA THR A 91 -0.42 -18.43 -7.93
C THR A 91 0.99 -18.74 -7.43
N GLY A 92 1.13 -19.61 -6.43
CA GLY A 92 2.41 -20.07 -5.89
C GLY A 92 2.83 -21.40 -6.51
N HIS A 93 3.27 -22.34 -5.66
CA HIS A 93 3.61 -23.72 -6.04
C HIS A 93 2.52 -24.72 -5.61
N VAL A 94 2.62 -25.94 -6.15
CA VAL A 94 1.77 -27.08 -5.81
C VAL A 94 2.65 -28.20 -5.25
N VAL A 95 2.31 -28.72 -4.08
CA VAL A 95 3.03 -29.83 -3.43
C VAL A 95 2.07 -30.96 -3.12
N PHE A 96 2.40 -32.18 -3.57
CA PHE A 96 1.77 -33.42 -3.12
C PHE A 96 2.80 -34.26 -2.37
N ALA A 97 2.66 -34.37 -1.04
CA ALA A 97 3.63 -35.09 -0.24
C ALA A 97 3.01 -36.05 0.79
N MET A 98 3.54 -37.27 0.89
CA MET A 98 3.17 -38.22 1.96
C MET A 98 1.67 -38.57 1.98
N ASN A 99 1.02 -38.64 0.81
CA ASN A 99 -0.40 -38.98 0.70
C ASN A 99 -0.64 -40.46 0.35
N GLU A 100 -1.81 -40.98 0.72
CA GLU A 100 -2.21 -42.37 0.46
C GLU A 100 -3.32 -42.52 -0.60
N PHE A 101 -3.96 -41.43 -1.04
CA PHE A 101 -5.00 -41.47 -2.07
C PHE A 101 -4.47 -41.87 -3.46
N SER A 102 -5.34 -42.39 -4.32
CA SER A 102 -4.98 -42.83 -5.67
C SER A 102 -4.96 -41.71 -6.72
N ARG A 103 -5.82 -40.69 -6.59
CA ARG A 103 -5.95 -39.58 -7.54
C ARG A 103 -6.53 -38.32 -6.88
N LEU A 104 -6.05 -37.14 -7.28
CA LEU A 104 -6.72 -35.87 -6.97
C LEU A 104 -7.55 -35.40 -8.17
N PRO A 105 -8.78 -34.89 -7.95
CA PRO A 105 -9.63 -34.44 -9.05
C PRO A 105 -9.31 -32.98 -9.40
N LEU A 106 -8.08 -32.71 -9.83
CA LEU A 106 -7.58 -31.38 -10.23
C LEU A 106 -7.62 -31.17 -11.75
N ASP A 107 -8.56 -31.83 -12.43
CA ASP A 107 -8.64 -31.84 -13.89
C ASP A 107 -8.86 -30.44 -14.49
N ASN A 108 -9.38 -29.49 -13.71
CA ASN A 108 -9.59 -28.11 -14.16
C ASN A 108 -8.40 -27.18 -13.91
N LEU A 109 -7.36 -27.62 -13.20
CA LEU A 109 -6.17 -26.81 -12.95
C LEU A 109 -5.40 -26.62 -14.27
N ARG A 110 -5.33 -25.38 -14.74
CA ARG A 110 -4.71 -25.03 -16.04
C ARG A 110 -3.36 -24.36 -15.91
N VAL A 111 -3.16 -23.57 -14.85
CA VAL A 111 -1.98 -22.72 -14.68
C VAL A 111 -1.45 -22.79 -13.25
N ILE A 112 -0.14 -22.97 -13.14
CA ILE A 112 0.64 -22.74 -11.92
C ILE A 112 1.59 -21.57 -12.20
N ARG A 113 1.47 -20.47 -11.45
CA ARG A 113 2.26 -19.25 -11.76
C ARG A 113 3.68 -19.30 -11.21
N GLY A 114 3.92 -19.97 -10.08
CA GLY A 114 5.25 -20.06 -9.51
C GLY A 114 5.75 -18.77 -8.84
N ASN A 115 4.87 -17.86 -8.40
CA ASN A 115 5.29 -16.63 -7.70
C ASN A 115 5.99 -16.92 -6.35
N ASN A 116 5.83 -18.14 -5.83
CA ASN A 116 6.52 -18.69 -4.68
C ASN A 116 6.84 -20.14 -5.00
N LEU A 117 8.11 -20.54 -4.90
CA LEU A 117 8.60 -21.84 -5.33
C LEU A 117 8.91 -22.73 -4.12
N TYR A 118 8.62 -24.02 -4.23
CA TYR A 118 9.05 -25.00 -3.25
C TYR A 118 10.57 -25.17 -3.34
N GLU A 119 11.25 -25.09 -2.19
CA GLU A 119 12.72 -25.01 -2.09
C GLU A 119 13.34 -23.96 -3.03
N ASP A 120 12.63 -22.86 -3.28
CA ASP A 120 13.04 -21.79 -4.20
C ASP A 120 13.34 -22.26 -5.65
N ARG A 121 12.88 -23.48 -6.03
CA ARG A 121 13.20 -24.10 -7.33
C ARG A 121 12.01 -24.65 -8.09
N TYR A 122 11.02 -25.21 -7.40
CA TYR A 122 9.98 -26.02 -8.05
C TYR A 122 8.60 -25.40 -7.89
N ALA A 123 7.86 -25.30 -8.99
CA ALA A 123 6.45 -24.91 -8.98
C ALA A 123 5.52 -26.12 -8.80
N LEU A 124 5.98 -27.32 -9.14
CA LEU A 124 5.29 -28.58 -8.85
C LEU A 124 6.26 -29.56 -8.20
N ALA A 125 5.90 -30.04 -7.01
CA ALA A 125 6.67 -31.04 -6.28
C ALA A 125 5.76 -32.21 -5.86
N VAL A 126 6.09 -33.44 -6.26
CA VAL A 126 5.29 -34.64 -5.98
C VAL A 126 6.18 -35.73 -5.39
N MET A 127 6.01 -36.05 -4.12
CA MET A 127 6.92 -36.95 -3.41
C MET A 127 6.25 -37.86 -2.37
N LEU A 128 6.77 -39.08 -2.21
CA LEU A 128 6.41 -39.98 -1.11
C LEU A 128 4.91 -40.30 -0.99
N ASN A 129 4.15 -40.26 -2.09
CA ASN A 129 2.71 -40.47 -2.04
C ASN A 129 2.33 -41.96 -2.10
N TYR A 130 2.69 -42.71 -1.06
CA TYR A 130 2.32 -44.12 -0.89
C TYR A 130 2.31 -44.53 0.58
N GLN A 131 1.52 -45.53 0.90
CA GLN A 131 1.51 -46.17 2.21
C GLN A 131 2.71 -47.13 2.33
N LYS A 132 3.56 -46.96 3.35
CA LYS A 132 4.83 -47.69 3.51
C LYS A 132 4.66 -49.22 3.50
N ASP A 133 3.65 -49.72 4.20
CA ASP A 133 3.34 -51.16 4.34
C ASP A 133 1.95 -51.51 3.76
N GLY A 134 1.43 -50.67 2.86
CA GLY A 134 0.09 -50.80 2.30
C GLY A 134 0.05 -51.01 0.79
N GLN A 135 -1.16 -51.05 0.26
CA GLN A 135 -1.44 -51.14 -1.19
C GLN A 135 -1.98 -49.81 -1.77
N HIS A 136 -2.07 -48.77 -0.95
CA HIS A 136 -2.61 -47.47 -1.33
C HIS A 136 -1.49 -46.47 -1.61
N GLY A 137 -1.74 -45.59 -2.58
CA GLY A 137 -0.84 -44.51 -2.96
C GLY A 137 -1.23 -43.93 -4.30
N LEU A 138 -0.55 -42.83 -4.66
CA LEU A 138 -0.85 -42.03 -5.84
C LEU A 138 -0.55 -42.82 -7.11
N GLN A 139 -1.59 -43.07 -7.89
CA GLN A 139 -1.51 -43.72 -9.20
C GLN A 139 -1.56 -42.69 -10.33
N GLU A 140 -2.30 -41.60 -10.12
CA GLU A 140 -2.51 -40.55 -11.11
C GLU A 140 -2.47 -39.14 -10.50
N LEU A 141 -1.76 -38.18 -11.14
CA LEU A 141 -1.70 -36.78 -10.64
C LEU A 141 -3.03 -36.04 -10.77
N GLY A 142 -3.84 -36.38 -11.79
CA GLY A 142 -5.11 -35.70 -12.08
C GLY A 142 -4.98 -34.29 -12.67
N LEU A 143 -3.82 -33.96 -13.24
CA LEU A 143 -3.49 -32.65 -13.83
C LEU A 143 -3.72 -32.64 -15.35
N THR A 144 -4.89 -33.08 -15.80
CA THR A 144 -5.17 -33.36 -17.22
C THR A 144 -5.22 -32.13 -18.12
N ASN A 145 -5.64 -30.97 -17.60
CA ASN A 145 -5.67 -29.70 -18.34
C ASN A 145 -4.53 -28.72 -17.96
N LEU A 146 -3.54 -29.17 -17.19
CA LEU A 146 -2.38 -28.35 -16.84
C LEU A 146 -1.53 -28.15 -18.09
N THR A 147 -1.48 -26.91 -18.57
CA THR A 147 -0.82 -26.55 -19.83
C THR A 147 0.19 -25.42 -19.66
N GLU A 148 0.30 -24.82 -18.47
CA GLU A 148 1.26 -23.76 -18.19
C GLU A 148 1.81 -23.82 -16.76
N ILE A 149 3.14 -23.79 -16.67
CA ILE A 149 3.90 -23.42 -15.48
C ILE A 149 4.74 -22.20 -15.86
N LEU A 150 4.40 -21.02 -15.30
CA LEU A 150 5.04 -19.75 -15.72
C LEU A 150 6.46 -19.60 -15.18
N GLU A 151 6.70 -19.98 -13.93
CA GLU A 151 8.01 -19.97 -13.28
C GLU A 151 8.18 -21.23 -12.42
N GLY A 152 9.42 -21.69 -12.25
CA GLY A 152 9.75 -22.88 -11.45
C GLY A 152 9.77 -24.19 -12.25
N GLY A 153 10.60 -25.13 -11.78
CA GLY A 153 10.73 -26.46 -12.34
C GLY A 153 9.68 -27.45 -11.81
N VAL A 154 9.85 -28.71 -12.20
CA VAL A 154 9.00 -29.84 -11.75
C VAL A 154 9.88 -30.90 -11.11
N GLN A 155 9.51 -31.31 -9.89
CA GLN A 155 10.18 -32.37 -9.14
C GLN A 155 9.20 -33.49 -8.82
N ILE A 156 9.52 -34.70 -9.25
CA ILE A 156 8.72 -35.90 -8.97
C ILE A 156 9.68 -37.00 -8.53
N PHE A 157 9.50 -37.57 -7.34
CA PHE A 157 10.35 -38.65 -6.86
C PHE A 157 9.64 -39.52 -5.82
N ASP A 158 10.04 -40.77 -5.68
CA ASP A 158 9.52 -41.71 -4.67
C ASP A 158 7.98 -41.80 -4.62
N ASN A 159 7.35 -42.01 -5.78
CA ASN A 159 5.92 -42.32 -5.85
C ASN A 159 5.75 -43.75 -6.39
N LYS A 160 5.63 -44.72 -5.48
CA LYS A 160 5.67 -46.17 -5.78
C LYS A 160 4.66 -46.62 -6.85
N TYR A 161 3.48 -46.02 -6.89
CA TYR A 161 2.36 -46.44 -7.74
C TYR A 161 2.09 -45.50 -8.93
N LEU A 162 2.83 -44.39 -9.07
CA LEU A 162 2.59 -43.38 -10.09
C LEU A 162 3.21 -43.81 -11.43
N SER A 163 2.37 -44.07 -12.44
CA SER A 163 2.80 -44.73 -13.68
C SER A 163 2.91 -43.83 -14.92
N TYR A 164 2.16 -42.72 -15.00
CA TYR A 164 2.08 -41.92 -16.23
C TYR A 164 2.92 -40.65 -16.28
N ALA A 165 3.38 -40.13 -15.13
CA ALA A 165 4.20 -38.92 -15.08
C ALA A 165 5.42 -38.94 -16.05
N PRO A 166 6.12 -40.09 -16.26
CA PRO A 166 7.10 -40.32 -17.32
C PRO A 166 6.73 -39.89 -18.74
N GLN A 167 5.45 -39.96 -19.08
CA GLN A 167 4.96 -39.79 -20.45
C GLN A 167 4.50 -38.35 -20.74
N VAL A 168 4.49 -37.47 -19.72
CA VAL A 168 4.10 -36.07 -19.87
C VAL A 168 5.22 -35.27 -20.51
N ASN A 169 4.92 -34.57 -21.61
CA ASN A 169 5.85 -33.64 -22.24
C ASN A 169 5.95 -32.33 -21.45
N TRP A 170 6.79 -32.32 -20.41
CA TRP A 170 6.99 -31.15 -19.56
C TRP A 170 7.57 -29.93 -20.29
N LEU A 171 8.21 -30.10 -21.46
CA LEU A 171 8.70 -28.99 -22.28
C LEU A 171 7.55 -28.14 -22.86
N ASP A 172 6.36 -28.74 -23.03
CA ASP A 172 5.15 -28.03 -23.45
C ASP A 172 4.54 -27.22 -22.29
N ILE A 173 4.60 -27.76 -21.07
CA ILE A 173 3.94 -27.17 -19.89
C ILE A 173 4.82 -26.09 -19.25
N VAL A 174 6.11 -26.37 -19.01
CA VAL A 174 7.04 -25.46 -18.35
C VAL A 174 7.47 -24.38 -19.35
N LYS A 175 7.30 -23.11 -18.98
CA LYS A 175 7.63 -21.97 -19.84
C LYS A 175 9.12 -21.95 -20.20
N ASP A 176 10.00 -22.06 -19.21
CA ASP A 176 11.44 -22.08 -19.37
C ASP A 176 12.00 -23.52 -19.29
N ALA A 177 12.42 -24.05 -20.43
CA ALA A 177 12.95 -25.41 -20.56
C ALA A 177 14.36 -25.57 -19.95
N SER A 178 15.02 -24.49 -19.53
CA SER A 178 16.34 -24.54 -18.88
C SER A 178 16.26 -24.78 -17.37
N LEU A 179 15.06 -24.71 -16.78
CA LEU A 179 14.84 -24.94 -15.36
C LEU A 179 15.00 -26.42 -14.99
N PRO A 180 15.26 -26.74 -13.70
CA PRO A 180 15.44 -28.11 -13.25
C PRO A 180 14.20 -28.95 -13.52
N LEU A 181 14.26 -29.74 -14.60
CA LEU A 181 13.35 -30.84 -14.85
C LEU A 181 14.03 -32.06 -14.23
N SER A 182 13.76 -32.30 -12.94
CA SER A 182 14.12 -33.57 -12.29
C SER A 182 12.85 -34.36 -11.92
N PRO A 183 11.99 -34.71 -12.89
CA PRO A 183 10.85 -35.58 -12.63
C PRO A 183 11.26 -37.02 -12.28
N TYR A 184 12.55 -37.39 -12.32
CA TYR A 184 13.04 -38.75 -12.09
C TYR A 184 14.35 -38.77 -11.31
N ALA A 185 14.28 -38.71 -9.97
CA ALA A 185 15.45 -39.00 -9.13
C ALA A 185 15.63 -40.50 -8.83
N ASN A 186 14.60 -41.34 -8.97
CA ASN A 186 14.62 -42.73 -8.49
C ASN A 186 13.95 -43.79 -9.40
N SER A 187 13.70 -43.49 -10.68
CA SER A 187 13.34 -44.55 -11.64
C SER A 187 14.61 -45.08 -12.30
N ASN A 188 14.77 -46.41 -12.37
CA ASN A 188 15.74 -47.09 -13.24
C ASN A 188 15.39 -46.86 -14.74
N PHE A 189 15.28 -45.61 -15.16
CA PHE A 189 15.03 -45.24 -16.54
C PHE A 189 16.37 -44.88 -17.18
N ASN A 190 16.87 -45.80 -17.98
CA ASN A 190 18.06 -45.61 -18.79
C ASN A 190 17.81 -44.46 -19.79
N ALA A 191 18.47 -43.32 -19.59
CA ALA A 191 18.43 -42.15 -20.45
C ALA A 191 19.18 -42.36 -21.79
N ASN A 192 19.03 -43.53 -22.41
CA ASN A 192 19.70 -43.94 -23.66
C ASN A 192 18.73 -44.51 -24.71
N SER A 193 17.45 -44.13 -24.69
CA SER A 193 16.52 -44.42 -25.79
C SER A 193 16.19 -43.14 -26.55
N HIS A 194 16.90 -42.93 -27.66
CA HIS A 194 16.78 -41.81 -28.60
C HIS A 194 15.43 -41.72 -29.35
N PHE A 195 14.41 -42.48 -28.94
CA PHE A 195 13.05 -42.49 -29.49
C PHE A 195 12.08 -42.84 -28.35
N ILE A 196 11.61 -41.84 -27.61
CA ILE A 196 10.36 -41.96 -26.85
C ILE A 196 9.32 -41.25 -27.71
N ASP A 197 8.36 -42.01 -28.25
CA ASP A 197 7.19 -41.45 -28.91
C ASP A 197 6.45 -40.59 -27.87
N PHE A 198 6.70 -39.28 -27.91
CA PHE A 198 6.03 -38.34 -27.03
C PHE A 198 4.55 -38.34 -27.39
N CYS A 199 3.72 -38.51 -26.38
CA CYS A 199 2.31 -38.78 -26.52
C CYS A 199 1.56 -37.58 -27.14
N VAL A 200 1.14 -37.67 -28.42
CA VAL A 200 0.31 -36.64 -29.09
C VAL A 200 -0.60 -37.29 -30.15
N PRO A 201 -1.94 -37.09 -30.15
CA PRO A 201 -2.83 -36.46 -29.18
C PRO A 201 -3.70 -37.46 -28.37
N HIS A 202 -3.60 -38.75 -28.66
CA HIS A 202 -4.33 -39.83 -27.99
C HIS A 202 -3.35 -40.76 -27.30
N CYS A 203 -3.31 -40.71 -25.97
CA CYS A 203 -2.52 -41.60 -25.15
C CYS A 203 -3.38 -42.76 -24.70
N THR A 204 -2.88 -43.99 -24.83
CA THR A 204 -3.50 -45.17 -24.23
C THR A 204 -2.53 -45.73 -23.20
N LEU A 205 -2.85 -45.63 -21.91
CA LEU A 205 -2.15 -46.38 -20.86
C LEU A 205 -2.80 -47.73 -20.71
N THR A 206 -1.98 -48.74 -20.47
CA THR A 206 -2.45 -50.04 -19.99
C THR A 206 -1.97 -50.17 -18.55
N SER A 207 -2.90 -50.36 -17.61
CA SER A 207 -2.55 -50.55 -16.19
C SER A 207 -1.77 -51.86 -15.99
N LEU A 208 -1.13 -52.01 -14.82
CA LEU A 208 -0.47 -53.27 -14.42
C LEU A 208 -1.44 -54.47 -14.37
N GLU A 209 -2.76 -54.22 -14.32
CA GLU A 209 -3.84 -55.20 -14.36
C GLU A 209 -4.45 -55.39 -15.76
N GLY A 210 -3.86 -54.77 -16.80
CA GLY A 210 -4.29 -54.91 -18.19
C GLY A 210 -5.44 -53.99 -18.62
N GLN A 211 -5.83 -53.01 -17.80
CA GLN A 211 -6.94 -52.11 -18.11
C GLN A 211 -6.46 -50.95 -18.99
N GLN A 212 -7.05 -50.80 -20.18
CA GLN A 212 -6.72 -49.70 -21.10
C GLN A 212 -7.51 -48.44 -20.73
N THR A 213 -6.79 -47.38 -20.42
CA THR A 213 -7.34 -46.05 -20.17
C THR A 213 -6.78 -45.10 -21.22
N SER A 214 -7.68 -44.39 -21.92
CA SER A 214 -7.31 -43.42 -22.95
C SER A 214 -7.40 -42.01 -22.38
N PHE A 215 -6.38 -41.18 -22.62
CA PHE A 215 -6.33 -39.79 -22.18
C PHE A 215 -5.76 -38.94 -23.31
N SER A 216 -6.26 -37.72 -23.45
CA SER A 216 -5.72 -36.73 -24.39
C SER A 216 -5.08 -35.59 -23.60
N VAL A 217 -3.78 -35.38 -23.79
CA VAL A 217 -3.08 -34.21 -23.26
C VAL A 217 -3.12 -33.12 -24.35
N SER A 218 -3.57 -31.93 -23.97
CA SER A 218 -3.59 -30.79 -24.89
C SER A 218 -2.18 -30.22 -25.03
N VAL A 219 -1.67 -30.17 -26.27
CA VAL A 219 -0.33 -29.65 -26.58
C VAL A 219 -0.48 -28.27 -27.21
N THR A 220 0.09 -27.24 -26.59
CA THR A 220 -0.22 -25.85 -26.93
C THR A 220 1.01 -24.97 -27.17
N LYS A 221 2.22 -25.54 -27.16
CA LYS A 221 3.49 -24.81 -27.39
C LYS A 221 4.39 -25.48 -28.42
N THR A 222 4.70 -26.76 -28.22
CA THR A 222 5.67 -27.53 -29.02
C THR A 222 5.20 -27.84 -30.44
N VAL A 223 3.89 -27.80 -30.68
CA VAL A 223 3.28 -28.04 -32.02
C VAL A 223 3.02 -26.75 -32.80
N CYS A 224 3.29 -25.60 -32.20
CA CYS A 224 2.94 -24.31 -32.78
C CYS A 224 3.81 -23.95 -33.98
N ALA A 225 3.23 -23.15 -34.88
CA ALA A 225 3.97 -22.59 -35.98
C ALA A 225 5.07 -21.63 -35.46
N PRO A 226 6.24 -21.52 -36.10
CA PRO A 226 7.34 -20.65 -35.65
C PRO A 226 7.01 -19.16 -35.55
N GLN A 227 5.92 -18.71 -36.20
CA GLN A 227 5.46 -17.32 -36.17
C GLN A 227 4.67 -17.00 -34.89
N CYS A 228 4.24 -18.00 -34.12
CA CYS A 228 3.52 -17.77 -32.88
C CYS A 228 4.45 -17.29 -31.77
N ASN A 229 4.06 -16.24 -31.06
CA ASN A 229 4.86 -15.67 -29.97
C ASN A 229 4.91 -16.54 -28.70
N SER A 230 3.97 -17.48 -28.51
CA SER A 230 3.90 -18.30 -27.30
C SER A 230 3.10 -19.59 -27.49
N ARG A 231 1.77 -19.48 -27.52
CA ARG A 231 0.84 -20.62 -27.53
C ARG A 231 0.01 -20.67 -28.81
N CYS A 232 -0.58 -21.83 -29.10
CA CYS A 232 -1.46 -22.04 -30.23
C CYS A 232 -2.58 -23.03 -29.89
N PHE A 233 -3.61 -23.03 -30.74
CA PHE A 233 -4.72 -23.99 -30.71
C PHE A 233 -4.74 -24.89 -31.97
N GLY A 234 -3.71 -24.75 -32.81
CA GLY A 234 -3.52 -25.50 -34.04
C GLY A 234 -2.10 -25.34 -34.57
N ARG A 235 -1.77 -26.05 -35.66
CA ARG A 235 -0.42 -26.05 -36.26
C ARG A 235 -0.22 -24.95 -37.30
N ASN A 236 -1.28 -24.30 -37.77
CA ASN A 236 -1.16 -23.29 -38.80
C ASN A 236 -0.68 -21.96 -38.20
N PRO A 237 -0.02 -21.09 -39.00
CA PRO A 237 0.36 -19.75 -38.56
C PRO A 237 -0.82 -18.85 -38.17
N SER A 238 -2.04 -19.17 -38.60
CA SER A 238 -3.28 -18.49 -38.20
C SER A 238 -3.80 -18.92 -36.82
N ASP A 239 -3.32 -20.05 -36.30
CA ASP A 239 -3.86 -20.70 -35.11
C ASP A 239 -3.07 -20.31 -33.85
N CYS A 240 -2.43 -19.13 -33.89
CA CYS A 240 -1.71 -18.58 -32.76
C CYS A 240 -2.68 -17.95 -31.76
N CYS A 241 -2.41 -18.16 -30.47
CA CYS A 241 -3.13 -17.48 -29.40
C CYS A 241 -2.69 -16.01 -29.29
N HIS A 242 -3.55 -15.20 -28.68
CA HIS A 242 -3.17 -13.86 -28.27
C HIS A 242 -1.94 -13.89 -27.33
N VAL A 243 -1.09 -12.87 -27.40
CA VAL A 243 0.18 -12.81 -26.65
C VAL A 243 0.02 -12.78 -25.13
N GLU A 244 -1.16 -12.36 -24.67
CA GLU A 244 -1.56 -12.33 -23.26
C GLU A 244 -2.24 -13.63 -22.79
N CYS A 245 -2.37 -14.65 -23.65
CA CYS A 245 -2.86 -15.96 -23.24
C CYS A 245 -1.76 -16.79 -22.56
N ALA A 246 -2.16 -17.57 -21.55
CA ALA A 246 -1.36 -18.58 -20.87
C ALA A 246 -2.02 -19.96 -21.00
N GLY A 247 -1.22 -21.00 -21.22
CA GLY A 247 -1.64 -22.40 -21.36
C GLY A 247 -2.33 -22.75 -22.67
N GLY A 248 -2.93 -21.79 -23.37
CA GLY A 248 -3.60 -22.02 -24.66
C GLY A 248 -4.82 -21.11 -24.83
N CYS A 249 -5.59 -21.38 -25.88
CA CYS A 249 -6.77 -20.60 -26.22
C CYS A 249 -7.72 -21.43 -27.11
N ASN A 250 -8.95 -20.95 -27.29
CA ASN A 250 -9.90 -21.48 -28.27
C ASN A 250 -9.96 -20.63 -29.56
N GLY A 251 -9.17 -19.57 -29.65
CA GLY A 251 -9.21 -18.59 -30.72
C GLY A 251 -8.12 -17.51 -30.56
N PRO A 252 -7.98 -16.61 -31.55
CA PRO A 252 -6.87 -15.67 -31.59
C PRO A 252 -7.06 -14.42 -30.71
N LEU A 253 -8.24 -14.19 -30.13
CA LEU A 253 -8.52 -12.99 -29.34
C LEU A 253 -8.05 -13.12 -27.89
N ASP A 254 -7.85 -11.99 -27.23
CA ASP A 254 -7.48 -11.91 -25.81
C ASP A 254 -8.59 -12.40 -24.85
N THR A 255 -9.81 -12.58 -25.35
CA THR A 255 -10.95 -13.17 -24.65
C THR A 255 -11.06 -14.69 -24.80
N ASP A 256 -10.31 -15.28 -25.74
CA ASP A 256 -10.39 -16.71 -26.07
C ASP A 256 -9.39 -17.56 -25.27
N CYS A 257 -8.60 -16.91 -24.39
CA CYS A 257 -7.55 -17.55 -23.62
C CYS A 257 -8.10 -18.54 -22.58
N PHE A 258 -7.39 -19.65 -22.36
CA PHE A 258 -7.67 -20.55 -21.24
C PHE A 258 -7.41 -19.89 -19.88
N ALA A 259 -6.35 -19.08 -19.82
CA ALA A 259 -5.98 -18.24 -18.68
C ALA A 259 -5.18 -17.03 -19.17
N CYS A 260 -5.12 -15.98 -18.36
CA CYS A 260 -4.35 -14.79 -18.69
C CYS A 260 -2.92 -14.89 -18.17
N LYS A 261 -1.95 -14.59 -19.04
CA LYS A 261 -0.54 -14.51 -18.69
C LYS A 261 -0.29 -13.50 -17.58
N ASN A 262 -0.86 -12.30 -17.72
CA ASN A 262 -0.76 -11.23 -16.73
C ASN A 262 -2.06 -11.10 -15.93
N PHE A 263 -3.02 -10.30 -16.40
CA PHE A 263 -4.26 -10.02 -15.65
C PHE A 263 -5.52 -10.34 -16.44
N ASN A 264 -6.51 -10.91 -15.77
CA ASN A 264 -7.87 -11.04 -16.28
C ASN A 264 -8.70 -9.80 -15.91
N ASN A 265 -9.12 -9.05 -16.92
CA ASN A 265 -10.02 -7.91 -16.78
C ASN A 265 -11.42 -8.28 -17.28
N SER A 266 -12.22 -8.91 -16.43
CA SER A 266 -13.61 -9.26 -16.73
C SER A 266 -13.77 -10.12 -18.01
N GLY A 267 -12.82 -11.02 -18.25
CA GLY A 267 -12.81 -11.97 -19.38
C GLY A 267 -11.72 -11.70 -20.42
N SER A 268 -11.27 -10.45 -20.58
CA SER A 268 -10.18 -10.08 -21.48
C SER A 268 -8.82 -10.14 -20.77
N CYS A 269 -7.84 -10.75 -21.42
CA CYS A 269 -6.48 -10.84 -20.90
C CYS A 269 -5.66 -9.60 -21.27
N VAL A 270 -5.26 -8.84 -20.24
CA VAL A 270 -4.56 -7.56 -20.39
C VAL A 270 -3.20 -7.59 -19.70
N LEU A 271 -2.24 -6.86 -20.27
CA LEU A 271 -0.90 -6.71 -19.71
C LEU A 271 -0.92 -5.95 -18.37
N GLN A 272 -1.78 -4.95 -18.23
CA GLN A 272 -1.95 -4.16 -17.01
C GLN A 272 -3.43 -3.82 -16.79
N CYS A 273 -3.87 -3.83 -15.53
CA CYS A 273 -5.20 -3.36 -15.19
C CYS A 273 -5.40 -1.88 -15.53
N PRO A 274 -6.64 -1.44 -15.83
CA PRO A 274 -6.97 -0.05 -16.07
C PRO A 274 -6.41 0.92 -15.02
N GLN A 275 -5.49 1.79 -15.46
CA GLN A 275 -4.74 2.69 -14.58
C GLN A 275 -5.66 3.66 -13.82
N THR A 276 -5.24 4.08 -12.62
CA THR A 276 -6.03 4.99 -11.76
C THR A 276 -6.09 6.42 -12.30
N LEU A 277 -5.10 6.79 -13.11
CA LEU A 277 -5.02 8.05 -13.82
C LEU A 277 -4.93 7.79 -15.32
N ILE A 278 -5.62 8.60 -16.10
CA ILE A 278 -5.55 8.63 -17.56
C ILE A 278 -5.19 10.05 -18.01
N TYR A 279 -4.41 10.14 -19.07
CA TYR A 279 -4.07 11.43 -19.66
C TYR A 279 -5.27 11.97 -20.45
N ASN A 280 -5.73 13.15 -20.08
CA ASN A 280 -6.81 13.83 -20.80
C ASN A 280 -6.22 14.78 -21.85
N LYS A 281 -6.52 14.50 -23.13
CA LYS A 281 -6.04 15.27 -24.29
C LYS A 281 -6.51 16.74 -24.30
N GLN A 282 -7.64 17.04 -23.68
CA GLN A 282 -8.22 18.39 -23.66
C GLN A 282 -7.62 19.25 -22.54
N SER A 283 -7.36 18.67 -21.37
CA SER A 283 -6.84 19.38 -20.20
C SER A 283 -5.33 19.26 -20.00
N PHE A 284 -4.66 18.46 -20.84
CA PHE A 284 -3.20 18.26 -20.84
C PHE A 284 -2.62 17.79 -19.50
N LYS A 285 -3.40 17.00 -18.76
CA LYS A 285 -3.02 16.51 -17.43
C LYS A 285 -3.54 15.10 -17.19
N MET A 286 -2.95 14.45 -16.20
CA MET A 286 -3.42 13.17 -15.68
C MET A 286 -4.69 13.41 -14.83
N GLU A 287 -5.78 12.77 -15.20
CA GLU A 287 -7.08 12.85 -14.51
C GLU A 287 -7.50 11.47 -14.00
N ARG A 288 -8.41 11.43 -13.02
CA ARG A 288 -8.89 10.16 -12.48
C ARG A 288 -9.65 9.39 -13.55
N ASN A 289 -9.26 8.13 -13.73
CA ASN A 289 -9.95 7.21 -14.60
C ASN A 289 -11.19 6.64 -13.90
N PRO A 290 -12.42 6.85 -14.41
CA PRO A 290 -13.62 6.26 -13.82
C PRO A 290 -13.64 4.73 -13.94
N ASN A 291 -12.94 4.17 -14.93
CA ASN A 291 -12.84 2.73 -15.17
C ASN A 291 -11.62 2.10 -14.50
N ALA A 292 -10.98 2.82 -13.57
CA ALA A 292 -9.82 2.32 -12.85
C ALA A 292 -10.12 1.00 -12.13
N LYS A 293 -9.20 0.05 -12.26
CA LYS A 293 -9.23 -1.21 -11.49
C LYS A 293 -7.86 -1.45 -10.88
N TYR A 294 -7.87 -2.10 -9.72
CA TYR A 294 -6.67 -2.49 -9.00
C TYR A 294 -6.27 -3.92 -9.35
N GLN A 295 -4.96 -4.15 -9.39
CA GLN A 295 -4.39 -5.48 -9.53
C GLN A 295 -4.57 -6.25 -8.22
N TYR A 296 -5.20 -7.41 -8.29
CA TYR A 296 -5.34 -8.33 -7.17
C TYR A 296 -4.95 -9.73 -7.63
N GLY A 297 -3.71 -10.13 -7.32
CA GLY A 297 -3.10 -11.34 -7.90
C GLY A 297 -3.11 -11.27 -9.43
N SER A 298 -3.83 -12.18 -10.07
CA SER A 298 -3.95 -12.30 -11.53
C SER A 298 -5.23 -11.69 -12.12
N ILE A 299 -5.99 -10.92 -11.33
CA ILE A 299 -7.27 -10.33 -11.78
C ILE A 299 -7.33 -8.82 -11.52
N CYS A 300 -8.17 -8.13 -12.29
CA CYS A 300 -8.46 -6.71 -12.10
C CYS A 300 -9.77 -6.50 -11.35
N VAL A 301 -9.71 -5.84 -10.18
CA VAL A 301 -10.87 -5.59 -9.31
C VAL A 301 -11.16 -4.09 -9.18
N ALA A 302 -12.43 -3.70 -9.21
CA ALA A 302 -12.81 -2.29 -9.03
C ALA A 302 -12.53 -1.78 -7.60
N GLN A 303 -12.58 -2.68 -6.61
CA GLN A 303 -12.30 -2.39 -5.21
C GLN A 303 -11.47 -3.54 -4.63
N CYS A 304 -10.52 -3.23 -3.76
CA CYS A 304 -9.76 -4.26 -3.07
C CYS A 304 -10.66 -5.05 -2.11
N PRO A 305 -10.45 -6.38 -1.97
CA PRO A 305 -11.18 -7.19 -1.01
C PRO A 305 -11.01 -6.71 0.45
N PRO A 306 -11.88 -7.15 1.37
CA PRO A 306 -11.71 -6.90 2.80
C PRO A 306 -10.32 -7.32 3.29
N ASN A 307 -9.74 -6.54 4.20
CA ASN A 307 -8.38 -6.72 4.75
C ASN A 307 -7.22 -6.47 3.78
N PHE A 308 -7.48 -5.95 2.58
CA PHE A 308 -6.45 -5.43 1.67
C PHE A 308 -6.47 -3.90 1.65
N VAL A 309 -5.31 -3.34 1.34
CA VAL A 309 -5.03 -1.91 1.26
C VAL A 309 -4.57 -1.58 -0.17
N VAL A 310 -5.00 -0.44 -0.70
CA VAL A 310 -4.56 0.00 -2.03
C VAL A 310 -3.16 0.60 -1.94
N ASP A 311 -2.18 0.03 -2.66
CA ASP A 311 -0.91 0.69 -2.92
C ASP A 311 -0.74 0.97 -4.43
N GLY A 312 -0.74 2.25 -4.80
CA GLY A 312 -0.72 2.66 -6.20
C GLY A 312 -1.90 2.09 -7.00
N SER A 313 -1.61 1.14 -7.89
CA SER A 313 -2.57 0.41 -8.72
C SER A 313 -2.82 -1.04 -8.27
N SER A 314 -2.33 -1.44 -7.09
CA SER A 314 -2.39 -2.82 -6.60
C SER A 314 -3.07 -2.94 -5.24
N CYS A 315 -3.65 -4.12 -4.96
CA CYS A 315 -4.18 -4.50 -3.66
C CYS A 315 -3.13 -5.31 -2.89
N VAL A 316 -2.63 -4.75 -1.80
CA VAL A 316 -1.60 -5.38 -0.95
C VAL A 316 -2.17 -5.67 0.44
N ARG A 317 -1.68 -6.73 1.10
CA ARG A 317 -2.12 -7.06 2.47
C ARG A 317 -1.57 -6.05 3.48
N ASN A 318 -0.32 -5.62 3.30
CA ASN A 318 0.36 -4.63 4.14
C ASN A 318 1.02 -3.59 3.25
N CYS A 319 1.11 -2.34 3.72
CA CYS A 319 1.87 -1.32 3.01
C CYS A 319 3.37 -1.64 2.98
N PRO A 320 4.08 -1.23 1.91
CA PRO A 320 5.55 -1.27 1.85
C PRO A 320 6.21 -0.55 3.02
N ALA A 321 7.46 -0.91 3.33
CA ALA A 321 8.18 -0.41 4.49
C ALA A 321 8.39 1.12 4.53
N ASP A 322 8.33 1.79 3.38
CA ASP A 322 8.44 3.23 3.16
C ASP A 322 7.08 3.97 3.11
N LYS A 323 5.97 3.24 3.33
CA LYS A 323 4.60 3.78 3.29
C LYS A 323 3.82 3.44 4.55
N MET A 324 2.79 4.23 4.84
CA MET A 324 1.86 3.97 5.95
C MET A 324 0.43 3.81 5.44
N GLU A 325 -0.36 3.00 6.14
CA GLU A 325 -1.79 2.86 5.88
C GLU A 325 -2.52 4.13 6.34
N VAL A 326 -3.17 4.79 5.38
CA VAL A 326 -4.03 5.94 5.61
C VAL A 326 -5.43 5.65 5.14
N ASP A 327 -6.37 6.17 5.89
CA ASP A 327 -7.77 6.04 5.57
C ASP A 327 -8.19 7.25 4.73
N LYS A 328 -8.56 7.10 3.46
CA LYS A 328 -9.02 8.21 2.58
C LYS A 328 -10.35 7.88 1.90
N ASN A 329 -11.39 8.68 2.14
CA ASN A 329 -12.73 8.48 1.58
C ASN A 329 -13.31 7.06 1.80
N GLY A 330 -13.18 6.51 3.02
CA GLY A 330 -13.64 5.16 3.36
C GLY A 330 -12.81 3.99 2.80
N ALA A 331 -11.74 4.24 2.04
CA ALA A 331 -10.84 3.20 1.54
C ALA A 331 -9.44 3.31 2.17
N LYS A 332 -8.90 2.18 2.63
CA LYS A 332 -7.53 2.06 3.14
C LYS A 332 -6.55 2.15 1.98
N ARG A 333 -5.55 3.03 2.08
CA ARG A 333 -4.52 3.26 1.05
C ARG A 333 -3.13 3.40 1.67
N CYS A 334 -2.09 3.08 0.91
CA CYS A 334 -0.71 3.31 1.30
C CYS A 334 -0.24 4.68 0.78
N GLU A 335 0.25 5.55 1.67
CA GLU A 335 0.88 6.82 1.31
C GLU A 335 2.34 6.87 1.81
N PRO A 336 3.28 7.46 1.05
CA PRO A 336 4.68 7.61 1.48
C PRO A 336 4.81 8.33 2.81
N CYS A 337 5.71 7.84 3.66
CA CYS A 337 6.00 8.49 4.93
C CYS A 337 6.70 9.84 4.69
N ARG A 338 6.23 10.91 5.35
CA ARG A 338 6.90 12.22 5.35
C ARG A 338 8.09 12.24 6.35
N GLY A 339 8.85 11.15 6.41
CA GLY A 339 9.92 10.89 7.40
C GLY A 339 10.16 9.39 7.63
N LEU A 340 10.71 9.02 8.80
CA LEU A 340 10.82 7.61 9.21
C LEU A 340 9.42 6.98 9.33
N CYS A 341 9.19 5.88 8.62
CA CYS A 341 7.92 5.16 8.76
C CYS A 341 7.78 4.58 10.16
N PRO A 342 6.60 4.71 10.79
CA PRO A 342 6.33 4.07 12.06
C PRO A 342 6.36 2.55 11.84
N LYS A 343 7.50 1.92 12.13
CA LYS A 343 7.59 0.46 12.22
C LYS A 343 6.66 0.03 13.35
N GLY A 344 5.73 -0.87 13.03
CA GLY A 344 4.84 -1.50 13.99
C GLY A 344 5.66 -2.04 15.16
N ASN A 345 5.39 -1.48 16.34
CA ASN A 345 6.10 -1.65 17.60
C ASN A 345 7.59 -1.21 17.57
N HIS A 346 7.94 -0.37 18.57
CA HIS A 346 9.30 0.10 18.90
C HIS A 346 9.88 1.37 18.24
N PHE A 347 9.08 2.39 17.86
CA PHE A 347 9.64 3.74 17.68
C PHE A 347 8.74 4.86 18.20
N ILE A 348 8.84 5.11 19.50
CA ILE A 348 8.52 6.42 20.06
C ILE A 348 9.60 6.83 21.07
N SER A 349 10.84 7.03 20.61
CA SER A 349 12.02 7.16 21.50
C SER A 349 12.81 8.46 21.33
N SER A 350 12.17 9.62 21.14
CA SER A 350 12.87 10.87 21.44
C SER A 350 11.99 11.93 22.08
N ASN A 351 10.79 12.18 21.54
CA ASN A 351 9.89 13.19 22.12
C ASN A 351 8.94 12.64 23.20
N ILE A 352 8.55 11.36 23.12
CA ILE A 352 7.72 10.75 24.19
C ILE A 352 8.56 10.31 25.38
N GLY A 353 9.86 10.05 25.24
CA GLY A 353 10.75 9.87 26.41
C GLY A 353 10.76 11.12 27.32
N MET A 354 10.74 12.31 26.71
CA MET A 354 10.59 13.58 27.43
C MET A 354 9.16 13.76 27.98
N LEU A 355 8.13 13.40 27.21
CA LEU A 355 6.73 13.47 27.67
C LEU A 355 6.47 12.50 28.85
N LEU A 356 7.05 11.29 28.84
CA LEU A 356 6.97 10.26 29.90
C LEU A 356 7.64 10.72 31.21
N LEU A 357 8.69 11.55 31.13
CA LEU A 357 9.30 12.19 32.31
C LEU A 357 8.41 13.31 32.87
N ILE A 358 7.66 14.01 32.02
CA ILE A 358 6.77 15.12 32.41
C ILE A 358 5.39 14.60 32.90
N THR A 359 4.97 13.39 32.51
CA THR A 359 3.65 12.80 32.85
C THR A 359 3.38 12.55 34.34
N ARG A 360 4.37 12.72 35.23
CA ARG A 360 4.06 12.75 36.68
C ARG A 360 3.21 13.97 37.08
N ASN A 361 3.13 15.02 36.25
CA ASN A 361 2.42 16.27 36.57
C ASN A 361 1.38 16.76 35.53
N ILE A 362 1.19 16.07 34.39
CA ILE A 362 0.13 16.42 33.42
C ILE A 362 -1.11 15.54 33.72
N CYS A 363 -1.99 16.03 34.59
CA CYS A 363 -3.14 15.26 35.08
C CYS A 363 -4.34 15.33 34.09
N TYR A 364 -4.95 14.18 33.76
CA TYR A 364 -6.19 14.01 32.99
C TYR A 364 -6.29 14.70 31.63
N THR A 365 -5.53 14.24 30.62
CA THR A 365 -5.64 14.78 29.25
C THR A 365 -5.83 13.69 28.19
N LYS A 366 -6.86 13.86 27.35
CA LYS A 366 -7.01 13.11 26.09
C LYS A 366 -6.31 13.92 24.98
N LEU A 367 -5.25 13.35 24.42
CA LEU A 367 -4.38 14.00 23.43
C LEU A 367 -4.72 13.55 22.02
N ARG A 368 -4.63 14.49 21.07
CA ARG A 368 -4.60 14.19 19.63
C ARG A 368 -3.29 14.69 19.04
N PHE A 369 -2.67 13.85 18.23
CA PHE A 369 -1.37 14.09 17.60
C PHE A 369 -1.52 14.31 16.09
N ASN A 370 -0.57 15.00 15.44
CA ASN A 370 -0.43 14.86 13.98
C ASN A 370 0.16 13.51 13.61
N ALA A 371 0.16 13.26 12.29
CA ALA A 371 0.89 12.17 11.65
C ALA A 371 2.41 12.10 12.00
N HIS A 372 3.00 13.15 12.59
CA HIS A 372 4.41 13.20 13.01
C HIS A 372 4.60 13.01 14.54
N GLY A 373 3.54 12.65 15.28
CA GLY A 373 3.59 12.39 16.72
C GLY A 373 3.70 13.63 17.61
N ALA A 374 3.49 14.84 17.09
CA ALA A 374 3.43 16.08 17.87
C ALA A 374 2.00 16.39 18.34
N VAL A 375 1.85 16.91 19.56
CA VAL A 375 0.55 17.25 20.15
C VAL A 375 -0.04 18.46 19.42
N ILE A 376 -1.22 18.31 18.83
CA ILE A 376 -1.97 19.42 18.20
C ILE A 376 -3.15 19.87 19.05
N LEU A 377 -3.73 18.97 19.84
CA LEU A 377 -4.96 19.27 20.55
C LEU A 377 -5.03 18.60 21.93
N PHE A 378 -5.44 19.41 22.92
CA PHE A 378 -5.90 18.94 24.22
C PHE A 378 -7.42 18.97 24.26
N ALA A 379 -8.07 17.83 24.50
CA ALA A 379 -9.53 17.78 24.57
C ALA A 379 -10.10 18.38 25.87
N TYR A 380 -9.30 18.39 26.95
CA TYR A 380 -9.68 18.92 28.26
C TYR A 380 -8.91 20.21 28.55
N TYR A 381 -8.12 20.24 29.63
CA TYR A 381 -7.28 21.36 30.02
C TYR A 381 -5.80 20.98 29.96
N LEU A 382 -4.91 21.98 29.92
CA LEU A 382 -3.46 21.81 30.08
C LEU A 382 -3.05 22.48 31.39
N ASN A 383 -2.54 21.71 32.35
CA ASN A 383 -2.12 22.19 33.66
C ASN A 383 -0.64 21.86 33.91
N ILE A 384 0.18 22.90 34.07
CA ILE A 384 1.63 22.80 34.25
C ILE A 384 1.99 23.49 35.56
N GLN A 385 2.34 22.69 36.58
CA GLN A 385 2.72 23.17 37.92
C GLN A 385 4.20 22.91 38.26
N SER A 386 4.89 22.20 37.37
CA SER A 386 6.30 21.86 37.51
C SER A 386 6.89 21.72 36.10
N TRP A 387 8.13 22.18 35.94
CA TRP A 387 8.86 22.11 34.67
C TRP A 387 10.34 21.85 34.95
N PRO A 388 11.06 21.12 34.06
CA PRO A 388 12.49 20.91 34.21
C PRO A 388 13.26 22.22 34.30
N LYS A 389 14.22 22.29 35.24
CA LYS A 389 15.06 23.49 35.41
C LYS A 389 15.95 23.78 34.18
N SER A 390 16.24 22.76 33.37
CA SER A 390 17.03 22.86 32.14
C SER A 390 16.26 23.45 30.96
N LEU A 391 14.93 23.52 31.02
CA LEU A 391 14.09 24.02 29.94
C LEU A 391 13.52 25.39 30.30
N SER A 392 13.67 26.34 29.37
CA SER A 392 13.24 27.74 29.54
C SER A 392 11.88 28.06 28.90
N ASN A 393 11.31 27.13 28.12
CA ASN A 393 10.03 27.33 27.45
C ASN A 393 9.21 26.04 27.30
N LEU A 394 7.98 26.15 26.80
CA LEU A 394 7.07 25.02 26.53
C LEU A 394 7.05 24.61 25.05
N SER A 395 8.16 24.79 24.32
CA SER A 395 8.27 24.47 22.87
C SER A 395 7.97 23.01 22.50
N VAL A 396 7.97 22.10 23.49
CA VAL A 396 7.44 20.73 23.34
C VAL A 396 6.00 20.73 22.81
N PHE A 397 5.22 21.76 23.14
CA PHE A 397 3.86 22.00 22.66
C PHE A 397 3.80 23.06 21.56
N SER A 398 4.88 23.31 20.83
CA SER A 398 4.92 24.33 19.76
C SER A 398 3.90 24.11 18.64
N ASN A 399 3.46 22.87 18.41
CA ASN A 399 2.43 22.49 17.44
C ASN A 399 1.01 22.48 18.00
N LEU A 400 0.82 22.79 19.30
CA LEU A 400 -0.49 22.81 19.94
C LEU A 400 -1.34 23.93 19.33
N GLN A 401 -2.44 23.58 18.66
CA GLN A 401 -3.34 24.54 18.02
C GLN A 401 -4.56 24.87 18.85
N THR A 402 -5.10 23.88 19.58
CA THR A 402 -6.38 24.04 20.28
C THR A 402 -6.41 23.34 21.63
N ILE A 403 -6.94 24.03 22.64
CA ILE A 403 -7.38 23.42 23.89
C ILE A 403 -8.90 23.51 23.94
N GLN A 404 -9.58 22.37 23.93
CA GLN A 404 -11.03 22.32 23.80
C GLN A 404 -11.77 22.62 25.10
N GLY A 405 -11.17 22.40 26.27
CA GLY A 405 -11.83 22.72 27.54
C GLY A 405 -13.09 21.90 27.84
N ARG A 406 -13.27 20.70 27.26
CA ARG A 406 -14.47 19.86 27.53
C ARG A 406 -14.61 19.48 29.02
N LYS A 407 -13.50 19.55 29.75
CA LYS A 407 -13.43 19.48 31.21
C LYS A 407 -12.48 20.59 31.66
N LEU A 408 -12.85 21.31 32.71
CA LEU A 408 -12.10 22.45 33.24
C LEU A 408 -11.51 22.12 34.62
N TYR A 409 -10.34 22.68 34.93
CA TYR A 409 -9.77 22.64 36.26
C TYR A 409 -10.04 23.97 36.95
N SER A 410 -10.94 23.97 37.96
CA SER A 410 -11.36 25.18 38.67
C SER A 410 -11.82 26.33 37.76
N GLY A 411 -12.46 26.00 36.63
CA GLY A 411 -12.93 26.97 35.62
C GLY A 411 -11.91 27.36 34.55
N TYR A 412 -10.69 26.81 34.58
CA TYR A 412 -9.62 27.10 33.62
C TYR A 412 -9.33 25.90 32.71
N SER A 413 -8.99 26.20 31.45
CA SER A 413 -8.55 25.21 30.46
C SER A 413 -7.05 25.29 30.19
N PHE A 414 -6.38 26.37 30.55
CA PHE A 414 -4.92 26.50 30.44
C PHE A 414 -4.34 27.07 31.73
N LEU A 415 -3.44 26.34 32.38
CA LEU A 415 -2.84 26.69 33.66
C LEU A 415 -1.32 26.49 33.62
N VAL A 416 -0.57 27.53 34.00
CA VAL A 416 0.89 27.51 34.12
C VAL A 416 1.28 28.28 35.39
N MET A 417 1.76 27.57 36.42
CA MET A 417 2.01 28.22 37.71
C MET A 417 3.23 27.72 38.47
N ASN A 418 3.88 28.64 39.19
CA ASN A 418 5.00 28.37 40.09
C ASN A 418 6.24 27.74 39.40
N ILE A 419 6.55 28.16 38.17
CA ILE A 419 7.70 27.65 37.41
C ILE A 419 8.77 28.74 37.29
N PRO A 420 9.86 28.67 38.09
CA PRO A 420 10.90 29.70 38.07
C PRO A 420 11.85 29.59 36.86
N SER A 421 11.96 28.45 36.20
CA SER A 421 12.86 28.29 35.03
C SER A 421 12.28 28.85 33.73
N LEU A 422 10.97 29.10 33.68
CA LEU A 422 10.27 29.49 32.46
C LEU A 422 10.49 30.97 32.14
N THR A 423 11.01 31.26 30.95
CA THR A 423 11.23 32.62 30.44
C THR A 423 10.26 32.99 29.31
N SER A 424 9.74 32.00 28.57
CA SER A 424 8.71 32.20 27.55
C SER A 424 7.77 30.99 27.44
N LEU A 425 6.58 31.16 26.86
CA LEU A 425 5.64 30.05 26.68
C LEU A 425 5.98 29.20 25.45
N GLY A 426 6.34 29.81 24.31
CA GLY A 426 6.74 29.07 23.10
C GLY A 426 5.62 28.31 22.38
N LEU A 427 4.35 28.70 22.59
CA LEU A 427 3.16 28.05 22.04
C LEU A 427 2.75 28.62 20.66
N ARG A 428 3.70 28.68 19.73
CA ARG A 428 3.56 29.40 18.45
C ARG A 428 2.34 29.03 17.60
N SER A 429 1.86 27.80 17.65
CA SER A 429 0.68 27.36 16.90
C SER A 429 -0.65 27.54 17.62
N LEU A 430 -0.67 28.02 18.87
CA LEU A 430 -1.91 28.08 19.66
C LEU A 430 -2.84 29.16 19.13
N GLN A 431 -3.98 28.73 18.59
CA GLN A 431 -4.97 29.62 17.98
C GLN A 431 -6.24 29.76 18.81
N LYS A 432 -6.63 28.72 19.56
CA LYS A 432 -7.97 28.68 20.15
C LYS A 432 -8.06 27.95 21.49
N LEU A 433 -8.77 28.58 22.44
CA LEU A 433 -9.31 27.99 23.65
C LEU A 433 -10.83 27.98 23.53
N ASN A 434 -11.44 26.81 23.39
CA ASN A 434 -12.88 26.71 23.11
C ASN A 434 -13.73 27.02 24.36
N ASP A 435 -13.31 26.53 25.52
CA ASP A 435 -13.99 26.74 26.80
C ASP A 435 -12.98 26.82 27.95
N GLY A 436 -13.34 27.49 29.04
CA GLY A 436 -12.47 27.75 30.20
C GLY A 436 -11.51 28.92 30.04
N GLY A 437 -11.03 29.41 31.18
CA GLY A 437 -10.09 30.53 31.25
C GLY A 437 -8.60 30.15 31.21
N VAL A 438 -7.77 31.18 31.27
CA VAL A 438 -6.30 31.12 31.35
C VAL A 438 -5.82 31.53 32.75
N TYR A 439 -4.95 30.72 33.36
CA TYR A 439 -4.36 30.96 34.67
C TYR A 439 -2.83 30.87 34.59
N ILE A 440 -2.13 32.01 34.61
CA ILE A 440 -0.67 32.07 34.50
C ILE A 440 -0.12 32.88 35.68
N THR A 441 0.36 32.22 36.74
CA THR A 441 0.77 32.94 37.96
C THR A 441 2.05 32.42 38.59
N LYS A 442 2.75 33.30 39.33
CA LYS A 442 3.95 32.94 40.13
C LYS A 442 5.13 32.39 39.29
N ASN A 443 5.21 32.75 38.01
CA ASN A 443 6.34 32.38 37.15
C ASN A 443 7.34 33.56 37.10
N LYS A 444 8.28 33.59 38.05
CA LYS A 444 9.10 34.77 38.36
C LYS A 444 9.96 35.31 37.20
N ASN A 445 10.33 34.47 36.24
CA ASN A 445 11.19 34.83 35.10
C ASN A 445 10.43 34.90 33.77
N LEU A 446 9.11 34.66 33.76
CA LEU A 446 8.33 34.55 32.55
C LEU A 446 8.07 35.93 31.92
N CYS A 447 8.49 36.10 30.68
CA CYS A 447 8.21 37.25 29.81
C CYS A 447 7.28 36.87 28.65
N TYR A 448 6.94 37.81 27.76
CA TYR A 448 6.12 37.66 26.55
C TYR A 448 4.63 37.34 26.75
N TYR A 449 4.24 36.85 27.93
CA TYR A 449 2.86 36.48 28.26
C TYR A 449 1.84 37.62 28.06
N ASN A 450 2.29 38.87 28.15
CA ASN A 450 1.50 40.09 28.01
C ASN A 450 1.39 40.58 26.56
N THR A 451 2.24 40.09 25.65
CA THR A 451 2.24 40.52 24.24
C THR A 451 1.13 39.85 23.44
N VAL A 452 0.68 38.67 23.87
CA VAL A 452 -0.38 37.91 23.22
C VAL A 452 -1.75 38.42 23.65
N ASN A 453 -2.61 38.72 22.66
CA ASN A 453 -3.99 39.09 22.93
C ASN A 453 -4.85 37.84 23.26
N TRP A 454 -4.83 37.44 24.53
CA TRP A 454 -5.60 36.30 25.04
C TRP A 454 -7.11 36.38 24.77
N MET A 455 -7.68 37.58 24.60
CA MET A 455 -9.10 37.75 24.29
C MET A 455 -9.47 37.22 22.91
N ARG A 456 -8.53 37.23 21.95
CA ARG A 456 -8.75 36.67 20.61
C ARG A 456 -8.64 35.15 20.58
N ILE A 457 -7.89 34.57 21.52
CA ILE A 457 -7.66 33.12 21.61
C ILE A 457 -8.81 32.44 22.38
N ILE A 458 -9.37 33.11 23.40
CA ILE A 458 -10.50 32.61 24.19
C ILE A 458 -11.81 32.84 23.42
N SER A 459 -12.51 31.74 23.07
CA SER A 459 -13.66 31.79 22.16
C SER A 459 -15.01 32.12 22.80
N SER A 460 -15.14 32.06 24.12
CA SER A 460 -16.44 32.18 24.82
C SER A 460 -16.69 33.63 25.29
N PRO A 461 -17.63 34.39 24.70
CA PRO A 461 -17.86 35.80 25.02
C PRO A 461 -18.54 36.03 26.38
N GLN A 462 -19.27 35.03 26.91
CA GLN A 462 -20.12 35.18 28.10
C GLN A 462 -19.36 35.24 29.44
N LYS A 463 -18.03 35.07 29.47
CA LYS A 463 -17.22 35.06 30.72
C LYS A 463 -15.91 35.86 30.64
N GLN A 464 -15.85 36.88 29.79
CA GLN A 464 -14.58 37.56 29.44
C GLN A 464 -13.85 38.27 30.59
N GLN A 465 -14.53 38.67 31.68
CA GLN A 465 -13.87 39.39 32.79
C GLN A 465 -13.29 38.48 33.90
N ASN A 466 -13.81 37.27 34.11
CA ASN A 466 -13.34 36.35 35.17
C ASN A 466 -12.47 35.17 34.65
N SER A 467 -12.16 35.14 33.35
CA SER A 467 -11.51 34.00 32.68
C SER A 467 -10.02 34.21 32.38
N ARG A 468 -9.38 35.30 32.86
CA ARG A 468 -7.95 35.56 32.66
C ARG A 468 -7.30 35.99 33.97
N VAL A 469 -6.54 35.10 34.59
CA VAL A 469 -5.78 35.39 35.82
C VAL A 469 -4.29 35.29 35.50
N ILE A 470 -3.68 36.44 35.21
CA ILE A 470 -2.26 36.55 34.92
C ILE A 470 -1.65 37.56 35.89
N LYS A 471 -0.91 37.07 36.88
CA LYS A 471 -0.33 37.89 37.97
C LYS A 471 0.89 37.23 38.59
N GLU A 472 1.69 38.00 39.33
CA GLU A 472 2.87 37.47 40.05
C GLU A 472 3.91 36.81 39.11
N ASN A 473 3.95 37.22 37.83
CA ASN A 473 5.01 36.90 36.88
C ASN A 473 6.02 38.07 36.83
N ARG A 474 7.07 37.95 36.00
CA ARG A 474 8.02 39.06 35.79
C ARG A 474 7.30 40.29 35.24
N LYS A 475 7.63 41.48 35.74
CA LYS A 475 6.99 42.73 35.28
C LYS A 475 7.34 43.03 33.83
N ALA A 476 6.37 43.48 33.04
CA ALA A 476 6.54 43.76 31.62
C ALA A 476 7.65 44.78 31.36
N GLU A 477 7.72 45.83 32.16
CA GLU A 477 8.71 46.91 32.00
C GLU A 477 10.14 46.40 32.23
N GLN A 478 10.31 45.39 33.09
CA GLN A 478 11.61 44.74 33.31
C GLN A 478 11.97 43.79 32.18
N CYS A 479 10.99 43.12 31.58
CA CYS A 479 11.21 42.31 30.39
C CYS A 479 11.67 43.20 29.22
N ASP A 480 11.01 44.34 29.01
CA ASP A 480 11.35 45.26 27.93
C ASP A 480 12.75 45.88 28.11
N ALA A 481 13.11 46.28 29.34
CA ALA A 481 14.43 46.82 29.66
C ALA A 481 15.58 45.82 29.40
N ASP A 482 15.32 44.53 29.58
CA ASP A 482 16.26 43.44 29.31
C ASP A 482 16.27 42.99 27.83
N GLY A 483 15.49 43.66 26.96
CA GLY A 483 15.39 43.32 25.54
C GLY A 483 14.53 42.09 25.26
N HIS A 484 13.71 41.63 26.21
CA HIS A 484 12.73 40.56 26.00
C HIS A 484 11.46 41.06 25.29
N VAL A 485 11.66 41.61 24.09
CA VAL A 485 10.61 42.15 23.21
C VAL A 485 10.38 41.24 22.00
N CYS A 486 9.22 41.38 21.36
CA CYS A 486 8.91 40.62 20.14
C CYS A 486 9.82 41.03 18.97
N ASP A 487 10.00 40.10 18.04
CA ASP A 487 10.72 40.37 16.80
C ASP A 487 10.00 41.48 15.99
N PRO A 488 10.72 42.42 15.36
CA PRO A 488 10.13 43.48 14.55
C PRO A 488 9.23 42.99 13.40
N LEU A 489 9.36 41.73 12.98
CA LEU A 489 8.52 41.12 11.95
C LEU A 489 7.17 40.61 12.48
N CYS A 490 6.93 40.62 13.79
CA CYS A 490 5.66 40.22 14.41
C CYS A 490 4.62 41.35 14.37
N ALA A 491 3.34 41.02 14.12
CA ALA A 491 2.24 42.00 14.13
C ALA A 491 1.34 41.91 15.39
N ASP A 492 0.87 40.71 15.77
CA ASP A 492 -0.07 40.52 16.89
C ASP A 492 0.60 39.98 18.18
N GLY A 493 1.85 40.36 18.42
CA GLY A 493 2.64 39.87 19.55
C GLY A 493 3.36 38.55 19.27
N CYS A 494 3.93 37.94 20.32
CA CYS A 494 4.78 36.76 20.18
C CYS A 494 4.76 35.85 21.42
N TRP A 495 5.13 34.59 21.20
CA TRP A 495 5.20 33.57 22.24
C TRP A 495 6.60 33.44 22.89
N GLY A 496 7.56 34.22 22.40
CA GLY A 496 8.98 34.21 22.78
C GLY A 496 9.82 35.07 21.85
N ALA A 497 11.14 34.99 22.00
CA ALA A 497 12.10 35.69 21.14
C ALA A 497 12.19 35.06 19.73
N GLY A 498 12.39 35.90 18.72
CA GLY A 498 12.66 35.48 17.35
C GLY A 498 11.43 35.49 16.42
N PRO A 499 11.66 35.47 15.09
CA PRO A 499 10.61 35.62 14.08
C PRO A 499 9.76 34.36 13.89
N ASP A 500 10.13 33.22 14.49
CA ASP A 500 9.37 31.96 14.50
C ASP A 500 8.38 31.85 15.67
N GLN A 501 8.39 32.85 16.57
CA GLN A 501 7.52 32.91 17.75
C GLN A 501 6.37 33.92 17.59
N CYS A 502 6.28 34.62 16.46
CA CYS A 502 5.21 35.57 16.22
C CYS A 502 3.83 34.90 16.22
N VAL A 503 2.82 35.58 16.76
CA VAL A 503 1.41 35.15 16.64
C VAL A 503 0.95 35.29 15.18
N SER A 504 1.38 36.36 14.53
CA SER A 504 1.16 36.64 13.11
C SER A 504 2.33 37.45 12.56
N CYS A 505 2.63 37.27 11.27
CA CYS A 505 3.67 38.01 10.58
C CYS A 505 3.13 39.32 10.03
N ASN A 506 3.93 40.38 10.07
CA ASN A 506 3.57 41.69 9.52
C ASN A 506 3.42 41.66 7.99
N LYS A 507 4.28 40.91 7.30
CA LYS A 507 4.27 40.79 5.83
C LYS A 507 4.16 39.35 5.35
N TYR A 508 5.24 38.58 5.52
CA TYR A 508 5.34 37.25 4.93
C TYR A 508 5.74 36.20 5.96
N SER A 509 5.36 34.96 5.69
CA SER A 509 5.74 33.78 6.47
C SER A 509 6.32 32.71 5.57
N ARG A 510 7.49 32.18 5.94
CA ARG A 510 8.10 31.00 5.30
C ARG A 510 8.09 29.87 6.31
N GLY A 511 7.21 28.88 6.10
CA GLY A 511 7.13 27.70 6.96
C GLY A 511 6.85 28.01 8.44
N GLY A 512 6.12 29.09 8.73
CA GLY A 512 5.82 29.53 10.10
C GLY A 512 6.84 30.49 10.72
N THR A 513 7.90 30.87 9.99
CA THR A 513 8.85 31.92 10.41
C THR A 513 8.56 33.20 9.63
N CYS A 514 8.44 34.33 10.32
CA CYS A 514 8.22 35.60 9.67
C CYS A 514 9.47 36.08 8.93
N VAL A 515 9.27 36.59 7.72
CA VAL A 515 10.34 37.08 6.85
C VAL A 515 9.97 38.44 6.29
N SER A 516 10.98 39.25 6.01
CA SER A 516 10.77 40.58 5.41
C SER A 516 10.24 40.50 3.98
N ASP A 517 10.69 39.49 3.22
CA ASP A 517 10.34 39.26 1.83
C ASP A 517 10.46 37.76 1.44
N CYS A 518 9.67 37.33 0.44
CA CYS A 518 9.82 36.01 -0.17
C CYS A 518 10.91 36.04 -1.25
N MET A 519 11.36 34.87 -1.71
CA MET A 519 12.35 34.73 -2.79
C MET A 519 11.72 34.95 -4.17
N PHE A 520 11.18 36.14 -4.41
CA PHE A 520 10.49 36.48 -5.67
C PHE A 520 11.46 36.62 -6.86
N LEU A 521 12.59 37.31 -6.63
CA LEU A 521 13.52 37.75 -7.67
C LEU A 521 14.93 37.17 -7.51
N THR A 522 15.29 36.69 -6.33
CA THR A 522 16.62 36.20 -5.97
C THR A 522 16.54 34.85 -5.26
N GLY A 523 17.67 34.11 -5.18
CA GLY A 523 17.74 32.78 -4.57
C GLY A 523 17.64 31.61 -5.55
N THR A 524 18.10 30.44 -5.15
CA THR A 524 18.09 29.22 -5.98
C THR A 524 16.70 28.59 -6.08
N ARG A 525 15.85 28.81 -5.08
CA ARG A 525 14.45 28.35 -5.06
C ARG A 525 13.54 29.56 -5.11
N ARG A 526 12.87 29.76 -6.26
CA ARG A 526 11.94 30.86 -6.45
C ARG A 526 10.62 30.59 -5.73
N GLU A 527 10.06 31.63 -5.14
CA GLU A 527 8.83 31.60 -4.35
C GLU A 527 7.78 32.54 -4.94
N PHE A 528 6.52 32.26 -4.63
CA PHE A 528 5.40 33.20 -4.76
C PHE A 528 4.74 33.36 -3.39
N ALA A 529 3.97 34.44 -3.21
CA ALA A 529 3.23 34.69 -1.99
C ALA A 529 1.75 34.39 -2.22
N THR A 530 1.16 33.64 -1.29
CA THR A 530 -0.30 33.46 -1.26
C THR A 530 -0.99 34.77 -0.85
N LYS A 531 -2.32 34.82 -1.00
CA LYS A 531 -3.12 35.96 -0.52
C LYS A 531 -2.98 36.20 0.99
N SER A 532 -2.60 35.18 1.77
CA SER A 532 -2.36 35.25 3.20
C SER A 532 -0.92 35.60 3.57
N GLY A 533 -0.05 35.89 2.61
CA GLY A 533 1.36 36.22 2.85
C GLY A 533 2.26 35.01 3.09
N GLU A 534 1.82 33.79 2.77
CA GLU A 534 2.67 32.60 2.88
C GLU A 534 3.58 32.47 1.66
N CYS A 535 4.89 32.39 1.88
CA CYS A 535 5.88 32.13 0.84
C CYS A 535 5.86 30.63 0.51
N LEU A 536 5.41 30.30 -0.71
CA LEU A 536 5.39 28.94 -1.22
C LEU A 536 6.31 28.81 -2.44
N PRO A 537 6.95 27.65 -2.63
CA PRO A 537 7.85 27.44 -3.74
C PRO A 537 7.10 27.37 -5.08
N CYS A 538 7.74 27.85 -6.14
CA CYS A 538 7.30 27.62 -7.51
C CYS A 538 7.39 26.12 -7.88
N HIS A 539 6.66 25.73 -8.94
CA HIS A 539 6.79 24.39 -9.51
C HIS A 539 8.23 24.12 -9.97
N PRO A 540 8.80 22.91 -9.78
CA PRO A 540 10.17 22.59 -10.16
C PRO A 540 10.49 22.82 -11.64
N GLU A 541 9.50 22.68 -12.52
CA GLU A 541 9.63 22.88 -13.97
C GLU A 541 9.61 24.36 -14.40
N CYS A 542 9.44 25.31 -13.46
CA CYS A 542 9.49 26.74 -13.78
C CYS A 542 10.94 27.21 -13.96
N LYS A 543 11.25 27.80 -15.11
CA LYS A 543 12.57 28.39 -15.37
C LYS A 543 12.79 29.64 -14.53
N VAL A 544 13.85 29.63 -13.72
CA VAL A 544 14.28 30.78 -12.93
C VAL A 544 14.46 32.00 -13.84
N GLN A 545 13.75 33.08 -13.51
CA GLN A 545 13.88 34.38 -14.20
C GLN A 545 14.77 35.30 -13.36
N GLU A 546 15.76 35.93 -13.98
CA GLU A 546 16.61 36.96 -13.34
C GLU A 546 15.87 38.29 -13.29
N GLY A 547 15.82 38.92 -12.12
CA GLY A 547 15.17 40.23 -11.92
C GLY A 547 13.64 40.25 -12.10
N MET A 548 13.01 39.12 -12.42
CA MET A 548 11.56 38.98 -12.60
C MET A 548 10.99 37.84 -11.78
N LYS A 549 9.68 37.88 -11.53
CA LYS A 549 8.95 36.78 -10.88
C LYS A 549 9.03 35.53 -11.76
N THR A 550 9.22 34.37 -11.14
CA THR A 550 9.36 33.09 -11.85
C THR A 550 8.04 32.32 -11.99
N CYS A 551 7.12 32.50 -11.04
CA CYS A 551 5.79 31.91 -11.08
C CYS A 551 4.75 32.83 -10.43
N THR A 552 3.48 32.56 -10.71
CA THR A 552 2.32 33.23 -10.10
C THR A 552 1.54 32.31 -9.15
N GLY A 553 1.91 31.02 -9.07
CA GLY A 553 1.31 30.04 -8.19
C GLY A 553 2.08 28.71 -8.19
N PRO A 554 1.55 27.68 -7.53
CA PRO A 554 2.26 26.42 -7.31
C PRO A 554 2.22 25.47 -8.52
N GLY A 555 1.33 25.69 -9.49
CA GLY A 555 1.11 24.79 -10.62
C GLY A 555 2.16 24.94 -11.73
N ALA A 556 2.36 23.86 -12.50
CA ALA A 556 3.23 23.85 -13.67
C ALA A 556 2.73 24.73 -14.83
N ASP A 557 1.44 25.09 -14.81
CA ASP A 557 0.77 26.04 -15.70
C ASP A 557 0.93 27.51 -15.27
N GLN A 558 1.49 27.74 -14.08
CA GLN A 558 1.62 29.07 -13.48
C GLN A 558 3.08 29.56 -13.50
N CYS A 559 3.93 28.90 -14.28
CA CYS A 559 5.28 29.35 -14.56
C CYS A 559 5.25 30.50 -15.57
N VAL A 560 6.16 31.47 -15.40
CA VAL A 560 6.38 32.52 -16.42
C VAL A 560 7.03 31.95 -17.68
N ALA A 561 7.95 30.99 -17.50
CA ALA A 561 8.54 30.22 -18.59
C ALA A 561 8.90 28.80 -18.11
N CYS A 562 8.88 27.84 -19.02
CA CYS A 562 9.24 26.45 -18.73
C CYS A 562 10.75 26.24 -18.78
N SER A 563 11.27 25.38 -17.90
CA SER A 563 12.69 25.04 -17.85
C SER A 563 13.11 24.11 -18.98
N SER A 564 12.25 23.14 -19.33
CA SER A 564 12.52 22.11 -20.34
C SER A 564 11.52 22.20 -21.49
N LEU A 565 10.33 21.62 -21.33
CA LEU A 565 9.32 21.51 -22.37
C LEU A 565 7.96 22.04 -21.89
N GLN A 566 7.06 22.26 -22.82
CA GLN A 566 5.69 22.69 -22.54
C GLN A 566 4.67 21.76 -23.21
N ASP A 567 3.80 21.15 -22.43
CA ASP A 567 2.66 20.39 -22.92
C ASP A 567 1.34 21.12 -22.64
N GLY A 568 0.71 21.64 -23.70
CA GLY A 568 -0.43 22.54 -23.56
C GLY A 568 -0.06 23.78 -22.72
N PRO A 569 -0.75 24.05 -21.60
CA PRO A 569 -0.40 25.13 -20.69
C PRO A 569 0.68 24.73 -19.66
N HIS A 570 1.00 23.45 -19.49
CA HIS A 570 1.82 22.96 -18.39
C HIS A 570 3.30 22.83 -18.77
N CYS A 571 4.20 23.26 -17.89
CA CYS A 571 5.63 22.96 -18.02
C CYS A 571 5.94 21.53 -17.58
N VAL A 572 6.63 20.78 -18.44
CA VAL A 572 6.94 19.36 -18.23
C VAL A 572 8.42 19.08 -18.49
N SER A 573 8.95 18.06 -17.82
CA SER A 573 10.33 17.62 -18.00
C SER A 573 10.52 16.83 -19.31
N SER A 574 9.50 16.04 -19.68
CA SER A 574 9.42 15.25 -20.92
C SER A 574 8.02 15.30 -21.52
N CYS A 575 7.89 15.16 -22.84
CA CYS A 575 6.58 15.00 -23.46
C CYS A 575 5.95 13.64 -23.10
N PRO A 576 4.60 13.55 -23.07
CA PRO A 576 3.91 12.29 -22.84
C PRO A 576 4.35 11.20 -23.83
N ASP A 577 4.89 10.12 -23.29
CA ASP A 577 5.41 8.99 -24.06
C ASP A 577 4.79 7.70 -23.50
N GLY A 578 4.01 7.00 -24.32
CA GLY A 578 3.37 5.74 -23.92
C GLY A 578 2.28 5.88 -22.85
N VAL A 579 1.66 7.05 -22.67
CA VAL A 579 0.68 7.26 -21.58
C VAL A 579 -0.73 6.84 -21.99
N MET A 580 -1.46 6.15 -21.10
CA MET A 580 -2.84 5.76 -21.36
C MET A 580 -3.77 6.98 -21.37
N GLY A 581 -4.52 7.20 -22.46
CA GLY A 581 -5.56 8.21 -22.53
C GLY A 581 -6.82 7.68 -23.19
N GLY A 582 -7.84 7.37 -22.37
CA GLY A 582 -9.22 7.06 -22.75
C GLY A 582 -9.42 5.99 -23.83
N GLU A 583 -9.11 6.34 -25.07
CA GLU A 583 -9.26 5.57 -26.31
C GLU A 583 -7.99 4.82 -26.74
N GLY A 584 -6.86 5.03 -26.08
CA GLY A 584 -5.60 4.33 -26.41
C GLY A 584 -4.37 4.94 -25.76
N VAL A 585 -3.19 4.48 -26.21
CA VAL A 585 -1.90 5.03 -25.78
C VAL A 585 -1.62 6.35 -26.51
N ILE A 586 -1.08 7.33 -25.80
CA ILE A 586 -0.77 8.67 -26.32
C ILE A 586 0.74 8.83 -26.36
N PHE A 587 1.22 9.20 -27.54
CA PHE A 587 2.59 9.59 -27.80
C PHE A 587 2.63 11.04 -28.27
N LYS A 588 3.57 11.81 -27.70
CA LYS A 588 3.88 13.17 -28.10
C LYS A 588 5.39 13.35 -28.21
N TYR A 589 5.79 14.17 -29.17
CA TYR A 589 7.19 14.53 -29.40
C TYR A 589 7.42 16.02 -29.14
N ALA A 590 8.67 16.38 -28.83
CA ALA A 590 9.06 17.77 -28.64
C ALA A 590 9.33 18.45 -29.99
N SER A 591 8.69 19.57 -30.24
CA SER A 591 8.98 20.43 -31.39
C SER A 591 10.27 21.23 -31.19
N LYS A 592 10.75 21.88 -32.26
CA LYS A 592 11.96 22.74 -32.19
C LYS A 592 11.81 23.90 -31.20
N GLN A 593 10.57 24.29 -30.90
CA GLN A 593 10.24 25.34 -29.93
C GLN A 593 10.03 24.80 -28.51
N GLY A 594 10.29 23.50 -28.27
CA GLY A 594 10.13 22.86 -26.97
C GLY A 594 8.66 22.60 -26.57
N ARG A 595 7.74 22.57 -27.54
CA ARG A 595 6.32 22.26 -27.29
C ARG A 595 6.03 20.79 -27.59
N CYS A 596 5.19 20.15 -26.79
CA CYS A 596 4.78 18.78 -27.02
C CYS A 596 3.63 18.70 -28.03
N GLU A 597 3.88 18.02 -29.15
CA GLU A 597 2.94 17.82 -30.25
C GLU A 597 2.57 16.34 -30.36
N THR A 598 1.34 16.04 -30.77
CA THR A 598 0.85 14.65 -30.87
C THR A 598 1.49 13.91 -32.04
N CYS A 599 1.96 12.70 -31.80
CA CYS A 599 2.40 11.81 -32.86
C CYS A 599 1.24 11.45 -33.81
N HIS A 600 1.59 11.03 -35.02
CA HIS A 600 0.61 10.53 -35.97
C HIS A 600 -0.06 9.25 -35.42
N MET A 601 -1.33 8.98 -35.76
CA MET A 601 -2.09 7.83 -35.21
C MET A 601 -1.46 6.46 -35.50
N ASN A 602 -0.61 6.38 -36.54
CA ASN A 602 0.09 5.15 -36.92
C ASN A 602 1.41 4.95 -36.15
N CYS A 603 1.86 5.94 -35.37
CA CYS A 603 3.05 5.82 -34.53
C CYS A 603 2.68 5.12 -33.21
N THR A 604 2.64 3.79 -33.24
CA THR A 604 2.24 2.96 -32.09
C THR A 604 3.36 2.74 -31.07
N GLN A 605 4.57 3.23 -31.33
CA GLN A 605 5.76 3.05 -30.48
C GLN A 605 6.50 4.36 -30.13
N GLY A 606 5.88 5.52 -30.38
CA GLY A 606 6.52 6.83 -30.20
C GLY A 606 7.00 7.43 -31.51
#